data_AF-A0A9R1D655-F1
#
_entry.id   AF-A0A9R1D655-F1
#
_cell.length_a   1.000
_cell.length_b   1.000
_cell.length_c   1.000
_cell.angle_alpha   90.00
_cell.angle_beta   90.00
_cell.angle_gamma   90.00
#
_symmetry.space_group_name_H-M   'P 1'
#
loop_
_entity.id
_entity.type
_entity.pdbx_description
1 polymer ?
#
loop_
_entity_poly.entity_id
_entity_poly.type
_entity_poly.pdbx_seq_one_letter_code
_entity_poly.pdbx_strand_id
1 'polypeptide(L)'
;MFSPSHQTEIEDFIPAVALSASGLHVTWSTPSAHTSFFPAGFLKRAAYETQLSEHVDCQDDRTLWNFEISKSPPYVEYGDIMPQEIQQREQGVLEVLNKVHRFGFCFITGVPVDAKETETLIKAIGPIRHTHYGGFWSFTADLSHGDLAYSTQSLPAHTDTTYFTDPAGLQIFHLLSHPSPGQGGKTLLVDGFHAASQLSAAEPASYSVLSRLSIPAHASGTTGTLLRPQISFPVLRHDECGRLAQKSDNGTRQRNDLNH
;
A
#
# COMPACT_ATOMS: atom_id res chain seq x y z
N MET A 1 65.38 -6.33 15.87
CA MET A 1 65.31 -7.41 14.87
C MET A 1 63.85 -7.81 14.77
N PHE A 2 63.06 -7.04 14.01
CA PHE A 2 61.65 -7.35 13.76
C PHE A 2 61.61 -8.26 12.53
N SER A 3 61.08 -9.47 12.71
CA SER A 3 60.87 -10.42 11.61
C SER A 3 59.68 -9.94 10.77
N PRO A 4 59.85 -9.66 9.47
CA PRO A 4 58.72 -9.39 8.59
C PRO A 4 58.22 -10.73 8.06
N SER A 5 57.13 -11.26 8.60
CA SER A 5 56.53 -12.48 8.04
C SER A 5 55.05 -12.55 8.40
N HIS A 6 54.22 -11.94 7.57
CA HIS A 6 53.00 -12.51 7.00
C HIS A 6 52.46 -11.47 6.00
N GLN A 7 53.02 -11.47 4.79
CA GLN A 7 52.22 -11.07 3.63
C GLN A 7 51.23 -12.21 3.44
N THR A 8 49.96 -11.99 3.81
CA THR A 8 48.88 -12.88 3.39
C THR A 8 48.83 -12.75 1.87
N GLU A 9 49.33 -13.76 1.15
CA GLU A 9 49.03 -13.90 -0.26
C GLU A 9 47.51 -13.90 -0.39
N ILE A 10 46.97 -12.86 -1.03
CA ILE A 10 45.59 -12.93 -1.51
C ILE A 10 45.68 -13.91 -2.68
N GLU A 11 45.38 -15.19 -2.42
CA GLU A 11 45.12 -16.12 -3.50
C GLU A 11 43.94 -15.56 -4.30
N ASP A 12 44.19 -15.19 -5.55
CA ASP A 12 43.13 -14.81 -6.47
C ASP A 12 42.26 -16.04 -6.72
N PHE A 13 41.17 -16.14 -5.98
CA PHE A 13 40.15 -17.16 -6.13
C PHE A 13 39.33 -16.88 -7.38
N ILE A 14 39.92 -17.14 -8.55
CA ILE A 14 39.23 -17.01 -9.84
C ILE A 14 38.16 -18.11 -9.92
N PRO A 15 36.86 -17.78 -9.99
CA PRO A 15 35.83 -18.80 -10.15
C PRO A 15 35.89 -19.41 -11.55
N ALA A 16 35.59 -20.70 -11.66
CA ALA A 16 35.43 -21.35 -12.95
C ALA A 16 34.01 -21.14 -13.47
N VAL A 17 33.88 -20.88 -14.77
CA VAL A 17 32.60 -20.55 -15.40
C VAL A 17 32.31 -21.52 -16.55
N ALA A 18 31.09 -22.05 -16.59
CA ALA A 18 30.62 -22.88 -17.68
C ALA A 18 29.24 -22.41 -18.15
N LEU A 19 29.09 -22.23 -19.47
CA LEU A 19 27.83 -21.84 -20.10
C LEU A 19 27.04 -23.10 -20.49
N SER A 20 25.73 -23.09 -20.30
CA SER A 20 24.80 -24.08 -20.82
C SER A 20 23.68 -23.41 -21.62
N ALA A 21 22.87 -24.19 -22.32
CA ALA A 21 21.71 -23.66 -23.05
C ALA A 21 20.67 -22.99 -22.13
N SER A 22 20.64 -23.34 -20.84
CA SER A 22 19.68 -22.83 -19.86
C SER A 22 20.23 -21.73 -18.95
N GLY A 23 21.55 -21.51 -18.91
CA GLY A 23 22.14 -20.48 -18.04
C GLY A 23 23.65 -20.59 -17.81
N LEU A 24 24.10 -20.02 -16.69
CA LEU A 24 25.49 -19.92 -16.28
C LEU A 24 25.74 -20.77 -15.03
N HIS A 25 26.74 -21.63 -15.07
CA HIS A 25 27.28 -22.30 -13.89
C HIS A 25 28.53 -21.56 -13.43
N VAL A 26 28.58 -21.22 -12.15
CA VAL A 26 29.76 -20.61 -11.50
C VAL A 26 30.22 -21.54 -10.40
N THR A 27 31.43 -22.07 -10.55
CA THR A 27 32.11 -22.86 -9.51
C THR A 27 33.01 -21.92 -8.74
N TRP A 28 32.64 -21.67 -7.49
CA TRP A 28 33.35 -20.75 -6.62
C TRP A 28 34.61 -21.42 -6.06
N SER A 29 35.71 -20.69 -6.11
CA SER A 29 36.98 -21.10 -5.54
C SER A 29 36.95 -20.81 -4.04
N THR A 30 36.17 -21.61 -3.30
CA THR A 30 36.05 -21.55 -1.83
C THR A 30 36.61 -22.83 -1.20
N PRO A 31 37.00 -22.84 0.09
CA PRO A 31 37.55 -24.02 0.77
C PRO A 31 36.64 -25.26 0.69
N SER A 32 35.32 -25.06 0.63
CA SER A 32 34.37 -26.06 0.16
C SER A 32 33.96 -25.72 -1.26
N ALA A 33 34.09 -26.67 -2.20
CA ALA A 33 33.65 -26.45 -3.57
C ALA A 33 32.13 -26.19 -3.60
N HIS A 34 31.74 -25.00 -4.03
CA HIS A 34 30.33 -24.63 -4.22
C HIS A 34 30.09 -24.30 -5.68
N THR A 35 29.00 -24.80 -6.25
CA THR A 35 28.57 -24.47 -7.62
C THR A 35 27.18 -23.86 -7.57
N SER A 36 27.05 -22.68 -8.16
CA SER A 36 25.76 -22.00 -8.33
C SER A 36 25.33 -22.06 -9.79
N PHE A 37 24.02 -22.15 -10.03
CA PHE A 37 23.42 -22.05 -11.36
C PHE A 37 22.55 -20.80 -11.44
N PHE A 38 22.78 -19.99 -12.47
CA PHE A 38 22.03 -18.79 -12.77
C PHE A 38 21.29 -18.98 -14.10
N PRO A 39 19.94 -19.08 -14.09
CA PRO A 39 19.17 -19.20 -15.32
C PRO A 39 19.41 -18.01 -16.26
N ALA A 40 19.46 -18.25 -17.57
CA ALA A 40 19.66 -17.19 -18.56
C ALA A 40 18.62 -16.06 -18.45
N GLY A 41 17.37 -16.40 -18.12
CA GLY A 41 16.31 -15.41 -17.89
C GLY A 41 16.56 -14.52 -16.67
N PHE A 42 17.14 -15.06 -15.59
CA PHE A 42 17.55 -14.27 -14.43
C PHE A 42 18.69 -13.31 -14.81
N LEU A 43 19.73 -13.82 -15.48
CA LEU A 43 20.89 -13.02 -15.89
C LEU A 43 20.49 -11.86 -16.81
N LYS A 44 19.53 -12.07 -17.72
CA LYS A 44 18.99 -11.00 -18.57
C LYS A 44 18.27 -9.91 -17.78
N ARG A 45 17.50 -10.28 -16.74
CA ARG A 45 16.81 -9.32 -15.86
C ARG A 45 17.75 -8.58 -14.93
N ALA A 46 18.77 -9.27 -14.43
CA ALA A 46 19.76 -8.74 -13.48
C ALA A 46 20.94 -8.02 -14.13
N ALA A 47 20.93 -7.82 -15.47
CA ALA A 47 22.02 -7.17 -16.18
C ALA A 47 22.06 -5.66 -15.88
N TYR A 48 23.19 -5.18 -15.36
CA TYR A 48 23.34 -3.81 -14.87
C TYR A 48 24.23 -2.91 -15.76
N GLU A 49 25.23 -3.45 -16.47
CA GLU A 49 26.08 -2.64 -17.37
C GLU A 49 25.42 -2.35 -18.71
N THR A 50 24.73 -3.35 -19.27
CA THR A 50 23.88 -3.21 -20.44
C THR A 50 22.50 -3.69 -20.04
N GLN A 51 21.49 -2.83 -20.14
CA GLN A 51 20.12 -3.21 -19.88
C GLN A 51 19.66 -4.17 -20.99
N LEU A 52 19.77 -5.48 -20.72
CA LEU A 52 19.41 -6.55 -21.67
C LEU A 52 17.92 -6.90 -21.64
N SER A 53 17.18 -6.32 -20.70
CA SER A 53 15.72 -6.40 -20.65
C SER A 53 15.14 -5.03 -20.31
N GLU A 54 14.06 -4.65 -20.98
CA GLU A 54 13.20 -3.53 -20.57
C GLU A 54 12.40 -3.86 -19.29
N HIS A 55 12.81 -4.86 -18.50
CA HIS A 55 12.15 -5.17 -17.25
C HIS A 55 12.38 -4.01 -16.29
N VAL A 56 11.45 -3.07 -16.31
CA VAL A 56 11.24 -2.12 -15.25
C VAL A 56 10.51 -2.92 -14.18
N ASP A 57 11.15 -3.18 -13.03
CA ASP A 57 10.53 -3.85 -11.87
C ASP A 57 9.21 -3.16 -11.45
N CYS A 58 8.98 -1.95 -11.94
CA CYS A 58 7.83 -1.11 -11.65
C CYS A 58 7.18 -0.56 -12.93
N GLN A 59 6.64 -1.40 -13.82
CA GLN A 59 5.65 -0.87 -14.77
C GLN A 59 4.49 -0.28 -13.97
N ASP A 60 4.27 1.03 -14.14
CA ASP A 60 3.13 1.69 -13.52
C ASP A 60 1.88 1.31 -14.29
N ASP A 61 1.28 0.21 -13.86
CA ASP A 61 0.03 -0.27 -14.39
C ASP A 61 -1.16 0.37 -13.67
N ARG A 62 -1.06 1.53 -13.02
CA ARG A 62 -2.24 2.16 -12.40
C ARG A 62 -3.15 2.78 -13.47
N THR A 63 -4.46 2.70 -13.27
CA THR A 63 -5.46 3.41 -14.08
C THR A 63 -6.01 4.56 -13.27
N LEU A 64 -5.73 5.78 -13.72
CA LEU A 64 -6.35 6.96 -13.15
C LEU A 64 -7.81 7.07 -13.60
N TRP A 65 -8.72 7.36 -12.68
CA TRP A 65 -10.15 7.35 -12.96
C TRP A 65 -10.90 8.58 -12.43
N ASN A 66 -12.05 8.83 -13.05
CA ASN A 66 -13.04 9.82 -12.63
C ASN A 66 -14.40 9.13 -12.43
N PHE A 67 -15.50 9.90 -12.40
CA PHE A 67 -16.84 9.37 -12.18
C PHE A 67 -17.26 8.26 -13.17
N GLU A 68 -16.64 8.17 -14.34
CA GLU A 68 -16.91 7.14 -15.36
C GLU A 68 -16.63 5.72 -14.85
N ILE A 69 -15.78 5.54 -13.84
CA ILE A 69 -15.52 4.23 -13.23
C ILE A 69 -16.79 3.59 -12.64
N SER A 70 -17.80 4.42 -12.30
CA SER A 70 -19.09 3.94 -11.82
C SER A 70 -19.86 3.10 -12.84
N LYS A 71 -19.51 3.17 -14.13
CA LYS A 71 -20.12 2.34 -15.19
C LYS A 71 -19.64 0.89 -15.14
N SER A 72 -18.43 0.65 -14.65
CA SER A 72 -17.82 -0.68 -14.52
C SER A 72 -16.81 -0.70 -13.37
N PRO A 73 -17.28 -0.56 -12.12
CA PRO A 73 -16.39 -0.52 -10.96
C PRO A 73 -15.75 -1.90 -10.71
N PRO A 74 -14.58 -1.95 -10.07
CA PRO A 74 -13.87 -3.19 -9.78
C PRO A 74 -14.61 -4.02 -8.73
N TYR A 75 -15.29 -5.10 -9.15
CA TYR A 75 -15.96 -6.07 -8.27
C TYR A 75 -15.27 -7.43 -8.26
N VAL A 76 -15.33 -8.12 -7.13
CA VAL A 76 -15.04 -9.56 -6.96
C VAL A 76 -16.14 -10.15 -6.07
N GLU A 77 -16.60 -11.37 -6.36
CA GLU A 77 -17.59 -12.05 -5.53
C GLU A 77 -16.92 -12.71 -4.31
N TYR A 78 -17.57 -12.64 -3.16
CA TYR A 78 -17.11 -13.31 -1.93
C TYR A 78 -16.83 -14.80 -2.15
N GLY A 79 -17.64 -15.47 -2.97
CA GLY A 79 -17.49 -16.89 -3.30
C GLY A 79 -16.18 -17.23 -4.00
N ASP A 80 -15.60 -16.30 -4.76
CA ASP A 80 -14.32 -16.48 -5.47
C ASP A 80 -13.13 -16.36 -4.50
N ILE A 81 -13.31 -15.61 -3.42
CA ILE A 81 -12.29 -15.37 -2.38
C ILE A 81 -12.37 -16.44 -1.28
N MET A 82 -13.57 -16.94 -0.98
CA MET A 82 -13.82 -17.91 0.08
C MET A 82 -14.26 -19.30 -0.42
N PRO A 83 -13.66 -19.87 -1.50
CA PRO A 83 -13.96 -21.25 -1.89
C PRO A 83 -13.31 -22.24 -0.91
N GLN A 84 -13.75 -23.50 -1.02
CA GLN A 84 -13.18 -24.61 -0.25
C GLN A 84 -11.73 -24.92 -0.68
N GLU A 85 -11.45 -24.80 -1.99
CA GLU A 85 -10.14 -25.10 -2.57
C GLU A 85 -9.15 -23.94 -2.42
N ILE A 86 -7.97 -24.23 -1.87
CA ILE A 86 -6.93 -23.23 -1.58
C ILE A 86 -6.46 -22.51 -2.85
N GLN A 87 -6.24 -23.24 -3.95
CA GLN A 87 -5.75 -22.65 -5.19
C GLN A 87 -6.74 -21.63 -5.79
N GLN A 88 -8.04 -21.90 -5.66
CA GLN A 88 -9.09 -20.98 -6.13
C GLN A 88 -9.17 -19.75 -5.22
N ARG A 89 -9.03 -19.95 -3.91
CA ARG A 89 -8.93 -18.85 -2.93
C ARG A 89 -7.78 -17.91 -3.26
N GLU A 90 -6.59 -18.46 -3.51
CA GLU A 90 -5.41 -17.66 -3.87
C GLU A 90 -5.66 -16.84 -5.16
N GLN A 91 -6.37 -17.42 -6.13
CA GLN A 91 -6.73 -16.73 -7.36
C GLN A 91 -7.73 -15.57 -7.11
N GLY A 92 -8.76 -15.79 -6.29
CA GLY A 92 -9.71 -14.74 -5.92
C GLY A 92 -9.06 -13.60 -5.12
N VAL A 93 -8.18 -13.95 -4.16
CA VAL A 93 -7.38 -12.95 -3.43
C VAL A 93 -6.47 -12.17 -4.39
N LEU A 94 -5.78 -12.85 -5.30
CA LEU A 94 -4.94 -12.21 -6.32
C LEU A 94 -5.76 -11.26 -7.20
N GLU A 95 -6.99 -11.63 -7.57
CA GLU A 95 -7.87 -10.76 -8.33
C GLU A 95 -8.24 -9.48 -7.56
N VAL A 96 -8.55 -9.58 -6.26
CA VAL A 96 -8.77 -8.41 -5.40
C VAL A 96 -7.53 -7.53 -5.36
N LEU A 97 -6.37 -8.12 -5.10
CA LEU A 97 -5.10 -7.38 -5.00
C LEU A 97 -4.72 -6.70 -6.32
N ASN A 98 -4.95 -7.36 -7.46
CA ASN A 98 -4.72 -6.77 -8.78
C ASN A 98 -5.66 -5.59 -9.04
N LYS A 99 -6.95 -5.69 -8.68
CA LYS A 99 -7.88 -4.56 -8.83
C LYS A 99 -7.52 -3.39 -7.91
N VAL A 100 -7.14 -3.68 -6.67
CA VAL A 100 -6.64 -2.66 -5.73
C VAL A 100 -5.36 -2.01 -6.25
N HIS A 101 -4.42 -2.79 -6.79
CA HIS A 101 -3.20 -2.24 -7.38
C HIS A 101 -3.49 -1.35 -8.59
N ARG A 102 -4.35 -1.83 -9.50
CA ARG A 102 -4.73 -1.16 -10.76
C ARG A 102 -5.57 0.09 -10.55
N PHE A 103 -6.56 0.06 -9.65
CA PHE A 103 -7.58 1.12 -9.50
C PHE A 103 -7.55 1.82 -8.13
N GLY A 104 -6.77 1.33 -7.17
CA GLY A 104 -6.74 1.85 -5.79
C GLY A 104 -7.89 1.38 -4.90
N PHE A 105 -8.86 0.61 -5.42
CA PHE A 105 -9.94 0.02 -4.63
C PHE A 105 -10.55 -1.22 -5.31
N CYS A 106 -11.28 -2.02 -4.55
CA CYS A 106 -12.10 -3.14 -5.03
C CYS A 106 -13.33 -3.28 -4.13
N PHE A 107 -14.49 -3.51 -4.73
CA PHE A 107 -15.68 -3.91 -4.00
C PHE A 107 -15.76 -5.43 -3.95
N ILE A 108 -16.16 -5.97 -2.79
CA ILE A 108 -16.44 -7.39 -2.62
C ILE A 108 -17.94 -7.54 -2.38
N THR A 109 -18.61 -8.27 -3.26
CA THR A 109 -20.06 -8.50 -3.24
C THR A 109 -20.41 -9.86 -2.64
N GLY A 110 -21.62 -10.00 -2.12
CA GLY A 110 -22.09 -11.27 -1.54
C GLY A 110 -21.45 -11.66 -0.20
N VAL A 111 -20.74 -10.74 0.47
CA VAL A 111 -20.18 -11.00 1.81
C VAL A 111 -21.33 -11.20 2.81
N PRO A 112 -21.33 -12.29 3.61
CA PRO A 112 -22.34 -12.49 4.64
C PRO A 112 -22.32 -11.34 5.65
N VAL A 113 -23.51 -10.87 6.03
CA VAL A 113 -23.71 -9.76 7.00
C VAL A 113 -23.41 -10.23 8.43
N ASP A 114 -22.16 -10.58 8.67
CA ASP A 114 -21.65 -11.12 9.92
C ASP A 114 -20.21 -10.63 10.16
N ALA A 115 -19.94 -10.16 11.37
CA ALA A 115 -18.65 -9.58 11.71
C ALA A 115 -17.52 -10.62 11.70
N LYS A 116 -17.79 -11.87 12.06
CA LYS A 116 -16.80 -12.95 12.07
C LYS A 116 -16.48 -13.41 10.66
N GLU A 117 -17.46 -13.47 9.77
CA GLU A 117 -17.24 -13.72 8.34
C GLU A 117 -16.41 -12.60 7.71
N THR A 118 -16.67 -11.35 8.11
CA THR A 118 -15.88 -10.18 7.68
C THR A 118 -14.42 -10.31 8.11
N GLU A 119 -14.17 -10.62 9.39
CA GLU A 119 -12.81 -10.79 9.91
C GLU A 119 -12.08 -11.95 9.22
N THR A 120 -12.79 -13.03 8.91
CA THR A 120 -12.25 -14.19 8.19
C THR A 120 -11.85 -13.82 6.76
N LEU A 121 -12.71 -13.08 6.04
CA LEU A 121 -12.42 -12.56 4.71
C LEU A 121 -11.19 -11.64 4.73
N ILE A 122 -11.11 -10.71 5.67
CA ILE A 122 -9.97 -9.78 5.79
C ILE A 122 -8.67 -10.56 5.99
N LYS A 123 -8.68 -11.58 6.89
CA LYS A 123 -7.50 -12.43 7.14
C LYS A 123 -7.10 -13.28 5.94
N ALA A 124 -8.02 -13.60 5.03
CA ALA A 124 -7.69 -14.26 3.78
C ALA A 124 -6.96 -13.33 2.80
N ILE A 125 -7.26 -12.03 2.84
CA ILE A 125 -6.61 -11.00 2.00
C ILE A 125 -5.25 -10.59 2.59
N GLY A 126 -5.17 -10.39 3.91
CA GLY A 126 -3.93 -9.95 4.55
C GLY A 126 -4.02 -9.77 6.07
N PRO A 127 -2.90 -9.41 6.71
CA PRO A 127 -2.87 -9.22 8.16
C PRO A 127 -3.63 -7.97 8.60
N ILE A 128 -4.31 -8.08 9.75
CA ILE A 128 -5.01 -6.95 10.37
C ILE A 128 -4.01 -6.11 11.18
N ARG A 129 -3.81 -4.86 10.75
CA ARG A 129 -2.97 -3.89 11.46
C ARG A 129 -3.68 -3.42 12.73
N HIS A 130 -3.13 -3.74 13.88
CA HIS A 130 -3.63 -3.23 15.16
C HIS A 130 -3.17 -1.78 15.35
N THR A 131 -4.13 -0.92 15.71
CA THR A 131 -3.91 0.49 16.03
C THR A 131 -4.42 0.80 17.44
N HIS A 132 -4.32 2.05 17.87
CA HIS A 132 -4.91 2.52 19.13
C HIS A 132 -6.46 2.46 19.13
N TYR A 133 -7.10 2.32 17.97
CA TYR A 133 -8.54 2.04 17.87
C TYR A 133 -8.87 0.53 17.94
N GLY A 134 -7.86 -0.34 17.96
CA GLY A 134 -8.00 -1.79 17.82
C GLY A 134 -7.53 -2.32 16.45
N GLY A 135 -7.78 -3.61 16.20
CA GLY A 135 -7.45 -4.28 14.94
C GLY A 135 -8.65 -4.41 14.00
N PHE A 136 -9.61 -5.25 14.37
CA PHE A 136 -10.93 -5.32 13.74
C PHE A 136 -11.97 -4.81 14.73
N TRP A 137 -12.83 -3.90 14.29
CA TRP A 137 -13.90 -3.39 15.13
C TRP A 137 -15.17 -3.17 14.29
N SER A 138 -16.31 -3.55 14.86
CA SER A 138 -17.62 -3.15 14.36
C SER A 138 -17.99 -1.86 15.09
N PHE A 139 -18.27 -0.78 14.35
CA PHE A 139 -18.73 0.46 14.95
C PHE A 139 -20.06 0.88 14.35
N THR A 140 -20.82 1.59 15.17
CA THR A 140 -22.00 2.37 14.79
C THR A 140 -21.64 3.85 14.96
N ALA A 141 -22.38 4.75 14.29
CA ALA A 141 -22.24 6.19 14.50
C ALA A 141 -22.80 6.58 15.89
N ASP A 142 -22.07 6.22 16.94
CA ASP A 142 -22.46 6.37 18.35
C ASP A 142 -21.60 7.40 19.09
N LEU A 143 -20.71 8.12 18.39
CA LEU A 143 -19.77 9.11 18.95
C LEU A 143 -18.85 8.54 20.05
N SER A 144 -18.65 7.22 20.11
CA SER A 144 -17.85 6.56 21.15
C SER A 144 -16.37 6.95 21.15
N HIS A 145 -15.86 7.47 20.03
CA HIS A 145 -14.48 7.93 19.87
C HIS A 145 -14.44 9.38 19.40
N GLY A 146 -13.42 10.13 19.82
CA GLY A 146 -13.19 11.52 19.41
C GLY A 146 -12.73 11.69 17.96
N ASP A 147 -13.35 10.95 17.04
CA ASP A 147 -13.09 10.97 15.59
C ASP A 147 -14.40 11.25 14.85
N LEU A 148 -14.35 12.10 13.82
CA LEU A 148 -15.52 12.47 13.01
C LEU A 148 -16.12 11.27 12.26
N ALA A 149 -15.38 10.18 12.06
CA ALA A 149 -15.87 8.90 11.56
C ALA A 149 -17.00 8.30 12.42
N TYR A 150 -17.09 8.69 13.70
CA TYR A 150 -18.15 8.25 14.63
C TYR A 150 -19.31 9.25 14.72
N SER A 151 -19.31 10.30 13.88
CA SER A 151 -20.38 11.30 13.79
C SER A 151 -21.29 11.06 12.59
N THR A 152 -22.46 11.71 12.58
CA THR A 152 -23.37 11.71 11.42
C THR A 152 -23.03 12.79 10.39
N GLN A 153 -21.93 13.52 10.57
CA GLN A 153 -21.52 14.58 9.65
C GLN A 153 -20.90 14.00 8.38
N SER A 154 -21.11 14.69 7.26
CA SER A 154 -20.46 14.30 5.99
C SER A 154 -18.95 14.51 6.11
N LEU A 155 -18.19 13.46 5.80
CA LEU A 155 -16.74 13.55 5.68
C LEU A 155 -16.37 13.92 4.24
N PRO A 156 -15.57 14.98 4.02
CA PRO A 156 -14.98 15.22 2.71
C PRO A 156 -14.01 14.08 2.36
N ALA A 157 -13.64 13.95 1.08
CA ALA A 157 -12.66 12.94 0.67
C ALA A 157 -11.33 13.17 1.42
N HIS A 158 -10.85 12.13 2.09
CA HIS A 158 -9.62 12.16 2.90
C HIS A 158 -8.92 10.79 2.82
N THR A 159 -7.70 10.75 3.34
CA THR A 159 -6.96 9.51 3.62
C THR A 159 -6.79 9.37 5.12
N ASP A 160 -7.06 8.19 5.65
CA ASP A 160 -6.97 7.95 7.08
C ASP A 160 -5.52 7.84 7.57
N THR A 161 -5.36 7.94 8.89
CA THR A 161 -4.10 7.63 9.58
C THR A 161 -2.88 8.47 9.16
N THR A 162 -3.10 9.68 8.62
CA THR A 162 -2.02 10.63 8.26
C THR A 162 -1.13 11.04 9.44
N TYR A 163 -1.60 10.81 10.67
CA TYR A 163 -0.84 11.04 11.91
C TYR A 163 0.11 9.89 12.28
N PHE A 164 0.13 8.77 11.54
CA PHE A 164 1.17 7.74 11.68
C PHE A 164 2.36 8.03 10.76
N THR A 165 3.57 7.65 11.22
CA THR A 165 4.77 7.66 10.37
C THR A 165 4.61 6.73 9.16
N ASP A 166 3.90 5.62 9.36
CA ASP A 166 3.52 4.66 8.34
C ASP A 166 1.99 4.52 8.33
N PRO A 167 1.27 5.28 7.49
CA PRO A 167 -0.19 5.20 7.38
C PRO A 167 -0.65 3.81 6.92
N ALA A 168 -1.90 3.46 7.22
CA ALA A 168 -2.49 2.23 6.71
C ALA A 168 -2.52 2.23 5.17
N GLY A 169 -1.95 1.18 4.56
CA GLY A 169 -1.92 1.03 3.10
C GLY A 169 -3.25 0.60 2.48
N LEU A 170 -4.05 -0.18 3.24
CA LEU A 170 -5.39 -0.61 2.86
C LEU A 170 -6.37 -0.40 4.01
N GLN A 171 -7.58 -0.02 3.64
CA GLN A 171 -8.70 0.16 4.56
C GLN A 171 -9.91 -0.59 4.02
N ILE A 172 -10.53 -1.40 4.87
CA ILE A 172 -11.64 -2.28 4.48
C ILE A 172 -12.87 -1.88 5.30
N PHE A 173 -13.96 -1.61 4.60
CA PHE A 173 -15.25 -1.31 5.20
C PHE A 173 -16.28 -2.35 4.76
N HIS A 174 -17.07 -2.83 5.72
CA HIS A 174 -18.20 -3.71 5.45
C HIS A 174 -19.45 -3.19 6.14
N LEU A 175 -20.48 -2.91 5.34
CA LEU A 175 -21.76 -2.41 5.84
C LEU A 175 -22.59 -3.56 6.41
N LEU A 176 -22.69 -3.64 7.74
CA LEU A 176 -23.48 -4.67 8.42
C LEU A 176 -24.96 -4.32 8.56
N SER A 177 -25.32 -3.04 8.57
CA SER A 177 -26.72 -2.61 8.69
C SER A 177 -26.90 -1.18 8.22
N HIS A 178 -28.02 -0.92 7.54
CA HIS A 178 -28.53 0.41 7.20
C HIS A 178 -30.04 0.41 7.44
N PRO A 179 -30.50 0.69 8.67
CA PRO A 179 -31.90 0.51 9.04
C PRO A 179 -32.81 1.53 8.33
N SER A 180 -33.97 1.07 7.86
CA SER A 180 -35.02 1.94 7.32
C SER A 180 -35.64 2.79 8.45
N PRO A 181 -35.96 4.09 8.24
CA PRO A 181 -35.96 4.84 6.98
C PRO A 181 -34.66 5.62 6.71
N GLY A 182 -33.50 5.06 7.07
CA GLY A 182 -32.19 5.71 6.95
C GLY A 182 -31.96 6.36 5.59
N GLN A 183 -31.57 7.63 5.60
CA GLN A 183 -31.21 8.41 4.40
C GLN A 183 -29.75 8.86 4.51
N GLY A 184 -29.05 8.95 3.38
CA GLY A 184 -27.63 9.31 3.36
C GLY A 184 -26.70 8.13 3.63
N GLY A 185 -25.48 8.42 4.11
CA GLY A 185 -24.44 7.40 4.35
C GLY A 185 -23.83 6.81 3.08
N LYS A 186 -23.89 7.53 1.95
CA LYS A 186 -23.30 7.08 0.69
C LYS A 186 -21.77 7.14 0.78
N THR A 187 -21.11 6.07 0.35
CA THR A 187 -19.66 6.05 0.17
C THR A 187 -19.24 7.01 -0.95
N LEU A 188 -18.24 7.84 -0.69
CA LEU A 188 -17.58 8.69 -1.68
C LEU A 188 -16.14 8.19 -1.86
N LEU A 189 -15.78 7.82 -3.09
CA LEU A 189 -14.41 7.52 -3.47
C LEU A 189 -13.92 8.56 -4.48
N VAL A 190 -12.68 9.02 -4.31
CA VAL A 190 -12.01 9.95 -5.22
C VAL A 190 -10.61 9.42 -5.48
N ASP A 191 -10.23 9.33 -6.75
CA ASP A 191 -8.86 9.04 -7.14
C ASP A 191 -7.97 10.25 -6.85
N GLY A 192 -7.19 10.16 -5.77
CA GLY A 192 -6.24 11.20 -5.38
C GLY A 192 -5.13 11.41 -6.40
N PHE A 193 -4.77 10.40 -7.19
CA PHE A 193 -3.73 10.52 -8.22
C PHE A 193 -4.29 11.15 -9.50
N HIS A 194 -5.54 10.84 -9.86
CA HIS A 194 -6.22 11.56 -10.93
C HIS A 194 -6.38 13.05 -10.58
N ALA A 195 -6.81 13.37 -9.35
CA ALA A 195 -6.91 14.74 -8.87
C ALA A 195 -5.55 15.46 -8.88
N ALA A 196 -4.48 14.79 -8.42
CA ALA A 196 -3.13 15.33 -8.46
C ALA A 196 -2.61 15.56 -9.90
N SER A 197 -2.94 14.66 -10.83
CA SER A 197 -2.62 14.81 -12.25
C SER A 197 -3.31 16.04 -12.86
N GLN A 198 -4.60 16.23 -12.58
CA GLN A 198 -5.32 17.44 -13.00
C GLN A 198 -4.70 18.71 -12.41
N LEU A 199 -4.34 18.70 -11.12
CA LEU A 199 -3.68 19.83 -10.46
C LEU A 199 -2.31 20.13 -11.09
N SER A 200 -1.54 19.10 -11.41
CA SER A 200 -0.23 19.23 -12.08
C SER A 200 -0.37 19.92 -13.43
N ALA A 201 -1.40 19.59 -14.21
CA ALA A 201 -1.65 20.19 -15.50
C ALA A 201 -2.21 21.62 -15.42
N ALA A 202 -3.13 21.88 -14.48
CA ALA A 202 -3.83 23.16 -14.37
C ALA A 202 -3.03 24.22 -13.59
N GLU A 203 -2.40 23.82 -12.48
CA GLU A 203 -1.71 24.71 -11.54
C GLU A 203 -0.39 24.08 -11.04
N PRO A 204 0.65 24.00 -11.90
CA PRO A 204 1.91 23.35 -11.56
C PRO A 204 2.58 23.91 -10.30
N ALA A 205 2.43 25.21 -10.04
CA ALA A 205 2.97 25.85 -8.84
C ALA A 205 2.31 25.31 -7.55
N SER A 206 0.99 25.10 -7.56
CA SER A 206 0.25 24.53 -6.42
C SER A 206 0.61 23.06 -6.21
N TYR A 207 0.66 22.27 -7.28
CA TYR A 207 1.16 20.88 -7.21
C TYR A 207 2.56 20.81 -6.58
N SER A 208 3.43 21.69 -7.05
CA SER A 208 4.80 21.84 -6.61
C SER A 208 4.92 22.22 -5.13
N VAL A 209 3.99 23.02 -4.58
CA VAL A 209 3.93 23.31 -3.14
C VAL A 209 3.51 22.07 -2.37
N LEU A 210 2.43 21.40 -2.79
CA LEU A 210 1.91 20.20 -2.13
C LEU A 210 2.87 19.00 -2.17
N SER A 211 3.81 19.00 -3.11
CA SER A 211 4.83 17.95 -3.28
C SER A 211 6.09 18.19 -2.45
N ARG A 212 6.34 19.41 -1.97
CA ARG A 212 7.59 19.77 -1.27
C ARG A 212 7.38 20.22 0.16
N LEU A 213 6.27 20.88 0.46
CA LEU A 213 6.04 21.43 1.77
C LEU A 213 5.49 20.36 2.70
N SER A 214 6.29 19.94 3.68
CA SER A 214 5.85 19.04 4.74
C SER A 214 4.76 19.68 5.60
N ILE A 215 3.64 18.97 5.77
CA ILE A 215 2.52 19.43 6.60
C ILE A 215 2.44 18.57 7.87
N PRO A 216 2.47 19.18 9.07
CA PRO A 216 2.27 18.44 10.31
C PRO A 216 0.85 17.86 10.40
N ALA A 217 0.76 16.58 10.76
CA ALA A 217 -0.48 15.89 11.09
C ALA A 217 -0.42 15.40 12.54
N HIS A 218 -1.57 15.34 13.21
CA HIS A 218 -1.68 14.75 14.55
C HIS A 218 -3.10 14.20 14.81
N ALA A 219 -3.22 13.31 15.77
CA ALA A 219 -4.49 12.89 16.37
C ALA A 219 -4.42 13.01 17.89
N SER A 220 -5.43 13.65 18.49
CA SER A 220 -5.51 13.90 19.93
C SER A 220 -6.94 13.76 20.48
N GLY A 221 -7.82 13.06 19.75
CA GLY A 221 -9.24 12.90 20.11
C GLY A 221 -9.50 11.83 21.18
N THR A 222 -8.52 10.97 21.47
CA THR A 222 -8.65 9.88 22.46
C THR A 222 -7.85 10.22 23.72
N THR A 223 -8.49 10.16 24.89
CA THR A 223 -7.83 10.46 26.18
C THR A 223 -6.53 9.67 26.35
N GLY A 224 -5.46 10.37 26.70
CA GLY A 224 -4.13 9.77 26.87
C GLY A 224 -3.39 9.46 25.56
N THR A 225 -3.95 9.83 24.40
CA THR A 225 -3.35 9.60 23.08
C THR A 225 -3.02 10.93 22.42
N LEU A 226 -1.76 11.13 22.05
CA LEU A 226 -1.30 12.16 21.13
C LEU A 226 -0.37 11.51 20.12
N LEU A 227 -0.85 11.37 18.88
CA LEU A 227 -0.10 10.74 17.81
C LEU A 227 0.29 11.80 16.80
N ARG A 228 1.54 11.75 16.35
CA ARG A 228 2.06 12.53 15.23
C ARG A 228 3.18 11.74 14.57
N PRO A 229 3.39 11.88 13.25
CA PRO A 229 4.53 11.27 12.62
C PRO A 229 5.80 11.91 13.18
N GLN A 230 6.88 11.12 13.25
CA GLN A 230 8.18 11.64 13.70
C GLN A 230 8.67 12.76 12.79
N ILE A 231 8.44 12.61 11.48
CA ILE A 231 8.79 13.57 10.43
C ILE A 231 7.51 13.90 9.68
N SER A 232 7.19 15.19 9.58
CA SER A 232 6.09 15.65 8.73
C SER A 232 6.45 15.46 7.27
N PHE A 233 5.48 15.07 6.45
CA PHE A 233 5.68 14.80 5.03
C PHE A 233 4.73 15.63 4.16
N PRO A 234 5.07 15.83 2.87
CA PRO A 234 4.18 16.51 1.93
C PRO A 234 2.88 15.75 1.69
N VAL A 235 1.88 16.47 1.17
CA VAL A 235 0.58 15.89 0.79
C VAL A 235 0.72 14.94 -0.39
N LEU A 236 1.57 15.30 -1.36
CA LEU A 236 1.88 14.49 -2.53
C LEU A 236 3.31 13.98 -2.38
N ARG A 237 3.48 12.66 -2.30
CA ARG A 237 4.80 12.03 -2.15
C ARG A 237 5.15 11.22 -3.36
N HIS A 238 6.41 11.28 -3.75
CA HIS A 238 6.94 10.58 -4.90
C HIS A 238 7.89 9.46 -4.49
N ASP A 239 7.94 8.41 -5.31
CA ASP A 239 8.93 7.34 -5.17
C ASP A 239 10.32 7.78 -5.68
N GLU A 240 11.30 6.88 -5.59
CA GLU A 240 12.66 7.06 -6.07
C GLU A 240 12.76 7.32 -7.59
N CYS A 241 11.71 6.99 -8.35
CA CYS A 241 11.61 7.27 -9.78
C CYS A 241 10.90 8.60 -10.07
N GLY A 242 10.50 9.36 -9.05
CA GLY A 242 9.79 10.63 -9.20
C GLY A 242 8.32 10.49 -9.59
N ARG A 243 7.72 9.31 -9.44
CA ARG A 243 6.30 9.07 -9.70
C ARG A 243 5.51 9.29 -8.42
N LEU A 244 4.28 9.80 -8.54
CA LEU A 244 3.41 9.95 -7.37
C LEU A 244 3.14 8.56 -6.77
N ALA A 245 3.51 8.38 -5.50
CA ALA A 245 3.44 7.13 -4.77
C ALA A 245 2.39 7.18 -3.66
N GLN A 246 2.13 8.35 -3.09
CA GLN A 246 1.15 8.50 -2.02
C GLN A 246 0.52 9.89 -1.98
N LYS A 247 -0.79 9.93 -1.71
CA LYS A 247 -1.53 11.13 -1.30
C LYS A 247 -1.82 11.00 0.19
N SER A 248 -1.57 12.05 0.97
CA SER A 248 -1.80 12.07 2.41
C SER A 248 -2.43 13.38 2.82
N ASP A 249 -3.74 13.35 3.03
CA ASP A 249 -4.52 14.55 3.34
C ASP A 249 -5.78 14.18 4.11
N ASN A 250 -5.89 14.78 5.28
CA ASN A 250 -7.05 14.70 6.15
C ASN A 250 -7.34 16.11 6.67
N GLY A 251 -8.41 16.73 6.12
CA GLY A 251 -8.80 18.11 6.41
C GLY A 251 -9.55 18.30 7.73
N THR A 252 -9.69 17.25 8.54
CA THR A 252 -10.44 17.27 9.81
C THR A 252 -9.69 18.04 10.90
N ARG A 253 -9.61 19.38 10.78
CA ARG A 253 -9.16 20.24 11.87
C ARG A 253 -10.29 20.47 12.87
N GLN A 254 -10.36 19.69 13.94
CA GLN A 254 -11.02 20.14 15.16
C GLN A 254 -10.06 21.08 15.90
N ARG A 255 -10.22 22.40 15.70
CA ARG A 255 -9.95 23.30 16.82
C ARG A 255 -11.03 22.99 17.86
N ASN A 256 -10.66 22.32 18.95
CA ASN A 256 -11.47 22.33 20.15
C ASN A 256 -11.46 23.75 20.72
N ASP A 257 -12.22 24.65 20.10
CA ASP A 257 -12.55 25.98 20.63
C ASP A 257 -13.80 25.88 21.54
N LEU A 258 -14.02 24.73 22.19
CA LEU A 258 -14.99 24.58 23.27
C LEU A 258 -14.31 24.88 24.60
N ASN A 259 -13.86 26.13 24.73
CA ASN A 259 -13.73 26.80 26.02
C ASN A 259 -14.59 28.06 25.94
N HIS A 260 -15.89 27.90 26.21
CA HIS A 260 -16.76 28.85 26.90
C HIS A 260 -17.94 28.08 27.50
#